data_AF-B6HUW9-F1
#
_entry.id   AF-B6HUW9-F1
#
_cell.length_a   1.000
_cell.length_b   1.000
_cell.length_c   1.000
_cell.angle_alpha   90.00
_cell.angle_beta   90.00
_cell.angle_gamma   90.00
#
_symmetry.space_group_name_H-M   'P 1'
#
loop_
_entity.id
_entity.type
_entity.pdbx_description
1 polymer ?
#
loop_
_entity_poly.entity_id
_entity_poly.type
_entity_poly.pdbx_seq_one_letter_code
_entity_poly.pdbx_strand_id
1 'polypeptide(L)'
;MGPPFAGSKRRREPHNVDVKLVELYEDLASEKDDIRLKAAQALVSQFTPDQNPADEQIKKVLSRLFRGLCSSRKAARIGFSIALTEILSQVFSSPRETSRFGFSDALNLWESQSSSYGSESGQEQRDHLFGRLFGAEAIIKSSVLFQPTVPFEQWTQVIDLVLELAQKKPWIREECGWIIYQCVYDLAARKMEPKYIQSALEQLCVRDLARSPEGVAIWLAAKDMFPNATFPSKIWKHDDPLDSKERSSMSKIMKESGAAASEGENKVNTAKSSGVWNNKLHFAWDAVLSRTSVEAKDKSKKSRMTFTDFWTEVVDNGLFAAASSDERKYWGFLLFNRILNDGGSQQASLIFTKNLMRCLTNQLAVEDRYLHRMAVKVAKAIQARVSKEPEFAAAAIRGLMGTSGTLNFDQATKTKTVEKIVAEANHEALEEIVPFFEKLIQNPGTTEEKTAASNRQFVAGLLLSIVRSKASASEDDADDLQASLEQILSIFVRFAYFMDAGKGSTAPEPPLSSATQELLRNRINSCLNSLISNQKFAATLPYAVVKQIRD
;
A
#
# COMPACT_ATOMS: atom_id res chain seq x y z
N MET A 1 -11.68 -67.03 -46.83
CA MET A 1 -10.40 -66.84 -46.09
C MET A 1 -9.68 -65.65 -46.70
N GLY A 2 -9.37 -64.64 -45.88
CA GLY A 2 -8.50 -63.51 -46.19
C GLY A 2 -8.12 -62.88 -44.84
N PRO A 3 -6.83 -62.63 -44.54
CA PRO A 3 -6.36 -62.44 -43.17
C PRO A 3 -6.63 -61.01 -42.67
N PRO A 4 -6.79 -60.81 -41.34
CA PRO A 4 -6.96 -59.49 -40.75
C PRO A 4 -5.60 -58.76 -40.66
N PHE A 5 -5.55 -57.52 -41.14
CA PHE A 5 -4.40 -56.64 -40.96
C PHE A 5 -4.23 -56.28 -39.47
N ALA A 6 -3.22 -56.89 -38.84
CA ALA A 6 -2.78 -56.55 -37.51
C ALA A 6 -2.09 -55.17 -37.52
N GLY A 7 -2.68 -54.21 -36.80
CA GLY A 7 -2.01 -52.96 -36.47
C GLY A 7 -0.76 -53.25 -35.63
N SER A 8 0.41 -52.87 -36.16
CA SER A 8 1.68 -52.91 -35.44
C SER A 8 1.58 -52.08 -34.16
N LYS A 9 1.45 -52.77 -33.01
CA LYS A 9 1.65 -52.15 -31.70
C LYS A 9 3.11 -51.72 -31.62
N ARG A 10 3.34 -50.42 -31.74
CA ARG A 10 4.61 -49.77 -31.41
C ARG A 10 5.04 -50.27 -30.02
N ARG A 11 6.08 -51.09 -29.98
CA ARG A 11 6.66 -51.65 -28.76
C ARG A 11 7.11 -50.47 -27.90
N ARG A 12 6.44 -50.23 -26.76
CA ARG A 12 6.90 -49.25 -25.78
C ARG A 12 8.22 -49.77 -25.23
N GLU A 13 9.32 -49.08 -25.52
CA GLU A 13 10.59 -49.32 -24.85
C GLU A 13 10.40 -49.18 -23.33
N PRO A 14 11.01 -50.06 -22.52
CA PRO A 14 10.91 -49.96 -21.06
C PRO A 14 11.64 -48.69 -20.63
N HIS A 15 10.88 -47.65 -20.27
CA HIS A 15 11.43 -46.44 -19.70
C HIS A 15 11.96 -46.81 -18.30
N ASN A 16 13.28 -46.78 -18.11
CA ASN A 16 13.88 -46.91 -16.79
C ASN A 16 13.52 -45.64 -16.00
N VAL A 17 12.43 -45.69 -15.24
CA VAL A 17 11.96 -44.56 -14.43
C VAL A 17 12.85 -44.49 -13.20
N ASP A 18 13.67 -43.45 -13.12
CA ASP A 18 14.43 -43.15 -11.91
C ASP A 18 13.45 -42.73 -10.80
N VAL A 19 13.11 -43.69 -9.94
CA VAL A 19 12.12 -43.54 -8.87
C VAL A 19 12.51 -42.42 -7.91
N LYS A 20 13.81 -42.30 -7.60
CA LYS A 20 14.31 -41.25 -6.69
C LYS A 20 14.11 -39.87 -7.29
N LEU A 21 14.38 -39.71 -8.59
CA LEU A 21 14.18 -38.43 -9.26
C LEU A 21 12.69 -38.04 -9.34
N VAL A 22 11.79 -39.03 -9.49
CA VAL A 22 10.34 -38.79 -9.44
C VAL A 22 9.89 -38.35 -8.05
N GLU A 23 10.37 -39.00 -6.99
CA GLU A 23 10.10 -38.60 -5.59
C GLU A 23 10.54 -37.16 -5.34
N LEU A 24 11.73 -36.77 -5.81
CA LEU A 24 12.21 -35.39 -5.70
C LEU A 24 11.26 -34.39 -6.37
N TYR A 25 10.74 -34.69 -7.57
CA TYR A 25 9.79 -33.80 -8.24
C TYR A 25 8.44 -33.70 -7.51
N GLU A 26 7.97 -34.79 -6.92
CA GLU A 26 6.76 -34.80 -6.11
C GLU A 26 6.91 -33.95 -4.84
N ASP A 27 8.06 -34.08 -4.19
CA ASP A 27 8.42 -33.35 -2.97
C ASP A 27 8.68 -31.85 -3.23
N LEU A 28 9.21 -31.49 -4.41
CA LEU A 28 9.30 -30.08 -4.84
C LEU A 28 7.93 -29.39 -4.90
N ALA A 29 6.85 -30.15 -5.08
CA ALA A 29 5.49 -29.63 -5.08
C ALA A 29 4.72 -29.91 -3.77
N SER A 30 5.43 -30.28 -2.70
CA SER A 30 4.86 -30.44 -1.36
C SER A 30 4.43 -29.10 -0.75
N GLU A 31 3.34 -29.06 0.01
CA GLU A 31 2.95 -27.84 0.75
C GLU A 31 3.84 -27.57 1.97
N LYS A 32 4.65 -28.56 2.40
CA LYS A 32 5.58 -28.41 3.53
C LYS A 32 6.93 -27.85 3.07
N ASP A 33 7.31 -26.70 3.61
CA ASP A 33 8.53 -25.96 3.25
C ASP A 33 9.80 -26.81 3.42
N ASP A 34 9.93 -27.54 4.54
CA ASP A 34 11.10 -28.37 4.81
C ASP A 34 11.28 -29.52 3.80
N ILE A 35 10.16 -30.09 3.33
CA ILE A 35 10.19 -31.18 2.33
C ILE A 35 10.63 -30.59 0.98
N ARG A 36 10.04 -29.46 0.57
CA ARG A 36 10.43 -28.78 -0.67
C ARG A 36 11.90 -28.41 -0.68
N LEU A 37 12.41 -27.84 0.42
CA LEU A 37 13.80 -27.38 0.51
C LEU A 37 14.77 -28.56 0.44
N LYS A 38 14.50 -29.66 1.14
CA LYS A 38 15.31 -30.89 1.07
C LYS A 38 15.32 -31.48 -0.34
N ALA A 39 14.17 -31.52 -1.01
CA ALA A 39 14.07 -32.02 -2.38
C ALA A 39 14.82 -31.13 -3.37
N ALA A 40 14.71 -29.80 -3.23
CA ALA A 40 15.46 -28.85 -4.03
C ALA A 40 16.97 -29.04 -3.82
N GLN A 41 17.44 -29.12 -2.58
CA GLN A 41 18.85 -29.34 -2.27
C GLN A 41 19.38 -30.65 -2.86
N ALA A 42 18.65 -31.76 -2.70
CA ALA A 42 19.05 -33.08 -3.20
C ALA A 42 19.02 -33.18 -4.73
N LEU A 43 18.15 -32.41 -5.40
CA LEU A 43 18.16 -32.33 -6.86
C LEU A 43 19.33 -31.47 -7.34
N VAL A 44 19.51 -30.28 -6.74
CA VAL A 44 20.57 -29.32 -7.07
C VAL A 44 21.95 -29.94 -6.91
N SER A 45 22.20 -30.71 -5.85
CA SER A 45 23.51 -31.32 -5.59
C SER A 45 23.99 -32.28 -6.69
N GLN A 46 23.13 -32.68 -7.63
CA GLN A 46 23.49 -33.52 -8.78
C GLN A 46 24.04 -32.70 -9.96
N PHE A 47 23.97 -31.37 -9.89
CA PHE A 47 24.33 -30.46 -10.99
C PHE A 47 25.46 -29.50 -10.62
N THR A 48 26.13 -29.73 -9.50
CA THR A 48 27.30 -28.94 -9.12
C THR A 48 28.45 -29.16 -10.12
N PRO A 49 29.36 -28.19 -10.28
CA PRO A 49 30.42 -28.29 -11.31
C PRO A 49 31.29 -29.55 -11.23
N ASP A 50 31.50 -30.09 -10.03
CA ASP A 50 32.27 -31.31 -9.76
C ASP A 50 31.57 -32.60 -10.23
N GLN A 51 30.24 -32.58 -10.38
CA GLN A 51 29.47 -33.75 -10.82
C GLN A 51 29.52 -33.95 -12.35
N ASN A 52 29.94 -32.93 -13.10
CA ASN A 52 30.02 -32.91 -14.57
C ASN A 52 28.82 -33.60 -15.28
N PRO A 53 27.58 -33.13 -15.04
CA PRO A 53 26.36 -33.78 -15.53
C PRO A 53 26.28 -33.79 -17.07
N ALA A 54 25.85 -34.90 -17.67
CA ALA A 54 25.73 -34.97 -19.14
C ALA A 54 24.63 -34.04 -19.69
N ASP A 55 24.80 -33.57 -20.94
CA ASP A 55 23.87 -32.64 -21.60
C ASP A 55 22.44 -33.20 -21.68
N GLU A 56 22.29 -34.50 -21.94
CA GLU A 56 20.99 -35.19 -21.92
C GLU A 56 20.32 -35.17 -20.54
N GLN A 57 21.12 -35.28 -19.47
CA GLN A 57 20.62 -35.21 -18.09
C GLN A 57 20.16 -33.79 -17.76
N ILE A 58 20.96 -32.78 -18.08
CA ILE A 58 20.62 -31.37 -17.93
C ILE A 58 19.31 -31.07 -18.69
N LYS A 59 19.26 -31.40 -19.98
CA LYS A 59 18.08 -31.15 -20.82
C LYS A 59 16.84 -31.83 -20.24
N LYS A 60 16.94 -33.07 -19.78
CA LYS A 60 15.82 -33.82 -19.17
C LYS A 60 15.33 -33.16 -17.89
N VAL A 61 16.23 -32.75 -17.00
CA VAL A 61 15.87 -32.10 -15.73
C VAL A 61 15.30 -30.71 -15.96
N LEU A 62 15.93 -29.87 -16.78
CA LEU A 62 15.38 -28.55 -17.13
C LEU A 62 14.00 -28.68 -17.80
N SER A 63 13.80 -29.66 -18.68
CA SER A 63 12.49 -29.90 -19.31
C SER A 63 11.40 -30.18 -18.27
N ARG A 64 11.73 -31.01 -17.27
CA ARG A 64 10.83 -31.34 -16.17
C ARG A 64 10.57 -30.15 -15.27
N LEU A 65 11.61 -29.36 -15.00
CA LEU A 65 11.49 -28.19 -14.15
C LEU A 65 10.61 -27.12 -14.79
N PHE A 66 10.86 -26.76 -16.06
CA PHE A 66 10.02 -25.81 -16.80
C PHE A 66 8.57 -26.27 -16.89
N ARG A 67 8.33 -27.56 -17.18
CA ARG A 67 6.96 -28.10 -17.20
C ARG A 67 6.31 -28.07 -15.82
N GLY A 68 7.08 -28.29 -14.75
CA GLY A 68 6.59 -28.23 -13.38
C GLY A 68 6.12 -26.84 -12.96
N LEU A 69 6.66 -25.76 -13.55
CA LEU A 69 6.17 -24.39 -13.33
C LEU A 69 4.75 -24.17 -13.89
N CYS A 70 4.34 -24.96 -14.88
CA CYS A 70 2.99 -24.99 -15.41
C CYS A 70 2.03 -25.87 -14.60
N SER A 71 2.46 -26.43 -13.46
CA SER A 71 1.61 -27.25 -12.60
C SER A 71 0.56 -26.39 -11.88
N SER A 72 -0.65 -26.93 -11.77
CA SER A 72 -1.74 -26.37 -10.97
C SER A 72 -1.59 -26.62 -9.45
N ARG A 73 -0.61 -27.43 -9.03
CA ARG A 73 -0.35 -27.71 -7.61
C ARG A 73 0.12 -26.44 -6.89
N LYS A 74 -0.53 -26.14 -5.77
CA LYS A 74 -0.39 -24.88 -5.01
C LYS A 74 1.06 -24.47 -4.71
N ALA A 75 1.91 -25.43 -4.35
CA ALA A 75 3.29 -25.18 -3.96
C ALA A 75 4.34 -25.53 -5.03
N ALA A 76 3.92 -26.10 -6.17
CA ALA A 76 4.85 -26.56 -7.21
C ALA A 76 5.74 -25.42 -7.72
N ARG A 77 5.15 -24.29 -8.10
CA ARG A 77 5.91 -23.17 -8.66
C ARG A 77 7.03 -22.69 -7.74
N ILE A 78 6.81 -22.70 -6.43
CA ILE A 78 7.81 -22.27 -5.44
C ILE A 78 9.03 -23.21 -5.46
N GLY A 79 8.82 -24.51 -5.26
CA GLY A 79 9.93 -25.47 -5.20
C GLY A 79 10.63 -25.61 -6.55
N PHE A 80 9.85 -25.70 -7.63
CA PHE A 80 10.38 -25.82 -8.98
C PHE A 80 11.17 -24.59 -9.42
N SER A 81 10.72 -23.36 -9.10
CA SER A 81 11.48 -22.13 -9.41
C SER A 81 12.81 -22.07 -8.66
N ILE A 82 12.84 -22.48 -7.38
CA ILE A 82 14.08 -22.49 -6.59
C ILE A 82 15.09 -23.47 -7.19
N ALA A 83 14.69 -24.72 -7.42
CA ALA A 83 15.57 -25.73 -8.01
C ALA A 83 16.04 -25.33 -9.42
N LEU A 84 15.14 -24.78 -10.25
CA LEU A 84 15.47 -24.32 -11.58
C LEU A 84 16.49 -23.17 -11.57
N THR A 85 16.28 -22.16 -10.72
CA THR A 85 17.17 -20.99 -10.62
C THR A 85 18.59 -21.43 -10.31
N GLU A 86 18.73 -22.33 -9.33
CA GLU A 86 20.02 -22.82 -8.87
C GLU A 86 20.70 -23.73 -9.91
N ILE A 87 19.95 -24.64 -10.54
CA ILE A 87 20.50 -25.52 -11.59
C ILE A 87 20.93 -24.70 -12.82
N LEU A 88 20.15 -23.69 -13.23
CA LEU A 88 20.56 -22.78 -14.29
C LEU A 88 21.89 -22.08 -13.93
N SER A 89 22.00 -21.60 -12.70
CA SER A 89 23.24 -20.96 -12.23
C SER A 89 24.42 -21.93 -12.26
N GLN A 90 24.29 -23.13 -11.69
CA GLN A 90 25.39 -24.10 -11.61
C GLN A 90 25.84 -24.61 -12.98
N VAL A 91 24.88 -24.90 -13.88
CA VAL A 91 25.17 -25.48 -15.19
C VAL A 91 25.81 -24.46 -16.13
N PHE A 92 25.38 -23.19 -16.07
CA PHE A 92 25.75 -22.19 -17.07
C PHE A 92 26.69 -21.10 -16.56
N SER A 93 27.05 -21.06 -15.27
CA SER A 93 27.98 -20.04 -14.75
C SER A 93 29.45 -20.26 -15.06
N SER A 94 29.80 -21.41 -15.61
CA SER A 94 31.15 -21.68 -16.08
C SER A 94 31.10 -22.39 -17.42
N PRO A 95 31.99 -22.04 -18.37
CA PRO A 95 32.06 -22.74 -19.64
C PRO A 95 32.35 -24.23 -19.43
N ARG A 96 31.59 -25.08 -20.11
CA ARG A 96 31.80 -26.53 -20.12
C ARG A 96 32.42 -26.92 -21.46
N GLU A 97 33.71 -27.24 -21.47
CA GLU A 97 34.53 -27.40 -22.69
C GLU A 97 33.95 -28.40 -23.72
N THR A 98 33.25 -29.43 -23.26
CA THR A 98 32.69 -30.49 -24.12
C THR A 98 31.17 -30.42 -24.31
N SER A 99 30.50 -29.40 -23.75
CA SER A 99 29.04 -29.27 -23.78
C SER A 99 28.58 -28.71 -25.12
N ARG A 100 27.61 -29.37 -25.74
CA ARG A 100 26.89 -28.87 -26.93
C ARG A 100 25.58 -28.18 -26.55
N PHE A 101 25.09 -28.42 -25.33
CA PHE A 101 23.91 -27.77 -24.79
C PHE A 101 24.30 -26.45 -24.13
N GLY A 102 23.95 -25.34 -24.78
CA GLY A 102 24.22 -23.98 -24.31
C GLY A 102 23.01 -23.34 -23.63
N PHE A 103 23.23 -22.15 -23.09
CA PHE A 103 22.17 -21.39 -22.42
C PHE A 103 21.05 -20.98 -23.39
N SER A 104 21.35 -20.72 -24.67
CA SER A 104 20.35 -20.51 -25.73
C SER A 104 19.42 -21.73 -25.90
N ASP A 105 19.94 -22.95 -25.74
CA ASP A 105 19.11 -24.16 -25.82
C ASP A 105 18.18 -24.28 -24.61
N ALA A 106 18.61 -23.81 -23.44
CA ALA A 106 17.76 -23.72 -22.26
C ALA A 106 16.61 -22.71 -22.44
N LEU A 107 16.86 -21.57 -23.11
CA LEU A 107 15.80 -20.61 -23.45
C LEU A 107 14.78 -21.20 -24.44
N ASN A 108 15.26 -21.85 -25.51
CA ASN A 108 14.39 -22.56 -26.45
C ASN A 108 13.58 -23.65 -25.75
N LEU A 109 14.21 -24.35 -24.80
CA LEU A 109 13.55 -25.38 -24.01
C LEU A 109 12.46 -24.77 -23.12
N TRP A 110 12.75 -23.68 -22.41
CA TRP A 110 11.78 -22.94 -21.60
C TRP A 110 10.55 -22.56 -22.43
N GLU A 111 10.72 -21.93 -23.58
CA GLU A 111 9.61 -21.53 -24.45
C GLU A 111 8.80 -22.75 -24.91
N SER A 112 9.46 -23.84 -25.32
CA SER A 112 8.79 -25.05 -25.77
C SER A 112 7.98 -25.74 -24.67
N GLN A 113 8.45 -25.72 -23.42
CA GLN A 113 7.82 -26.44 -22.30
C GLN A 113 6.73 -25.63 -21.62
N SER A 114 6.73 -24.30 -21.80
CA SER A 114 5.81 -23.39 -21.10
C SER A 114 4.70 -22.83 -22.02
N SER A 115 4.78 -23.05 -23.33
CA SER A 115 3.76 -22.61 -24.29
C SER A 115 2.47 -23.43 -24.22
N SER A 116 1.33 -22.76 -24.43
CA SER A 116 0.00 -23.37 -24.53
C SER A 116 -0.33 -23.79 -25.96
N TYR A 117 -1.00 -24.93 -26.16
CA TYR A 117 -1.32 -25.45 -27.50
C TYR A 117 -2.76 -25.15 -28.00
N GLY A 118 -3.47 -24.23 -27.33
CA GLY A 118 -4.73 -23.66 -27.82
C GLY A 118 -5.99 -24.51 -27.62
N SER A 119 -5.84 -25.79 -27.22
CA SER A 119 -6.96 -26.68 -26.85
C SER A 119 -7.18 -26.78 -25.33
N GLU A 120 -6.56 -25.89 -24.57
CA GLU A 120 -6.49 -25.94 -23.10
C GLU A 120 -7.68 -25.27 -22.43
N SER A 121 -8.04 -25.77 -21.25
CA SER A 121 -9.01 -25.11 -20.38
C SER A 121 -8.49 -23.74 -19.91
N GLY A 122 -9.39 -22.86 -19.46
CA GLY A 122 -8.98 -21.54 -18.95
C GLY A 122 -8.02 -21.60 -17.74
N GLN A 123 -8.09 -22.68 -16.94
CA GLN A 123 -7.18 -22.91 -15.83
C GLN A 123 -5.79 -23.34 -16.33
N GLU A 124 -5.71 -24.25 -17.28
CA GLU A 124 -4.44 -24.67 -17.89
C GLU A 124 -3.76 -23.49 -18.59
N GLN A 125 -4.52 -22.69 -19.36
CA GLN A 125 -3.98 -21.48 -19.97
C GLN A 125 -3.39 -20.52 -18.92
N ARG A 126 -4.08 -20.33 -17.79
CA ARG A 126 -3.58 -19.53 -16.67
C ARG A 126 -2.30 -20.12 -16.09
N ASP A 127 -2.24 -21.44 -15.93
CA ASP A 127 -1.08 -22.13 -15.37
C ASP A 127 0.14 -22.06 -16.30
N HIS A 128 -0.06 -22.13 -17.61
CA HIS A 128 0.96 -21.88 -18.63
C HIS A 128 1.51 -20.46 -18.59
N LEU A 129 0.63 -19.44 -18.47
CA LEU A 129 1.06 -18.05 -18.35
C LEU A 129 1.94 -17.82 -17.11
N PHE A 130 1.55 -18.38 -15.96
CA PHE A 130 2.40 -18.36 -14.77
C PHE A 130 3.69 -19.14 -14.98
N GLY A 131 3.64 -20.33 -15.59
CA GLY A 131 4.83 -21.12 -15.86
C GLY A 131 5.86 -20.38 -16.72
N ARG A 132 5.41 -19.63 -17.73
CA ARG A 132 6.26 -18.71 -18.51
C ARG A 132 6.87 -17.65 -17.62
N LEU A 133 6.07 -16.96 -16.82
CA LEU A 133 6.53 -15.87 -15.96
C LEU A 133 7.56 -16.31 -14.92
N PHE A 134 7.28 -17.39 -14.18
CA PHE A 134 8.19 -17.95 -13.18
C PHE A 134 9.46 -18.51 -13.82
N GLY A 135 9.38 -18.99 -15.08
CA GLY A 135 10.55 -19.39 -15.85
C GLY A 135 11.45 -18.19 -16.17
N ALA A 136 10.87 -17.08 -16.65
CA ALA A 136 11.62 -15.84 -16.88
C ALA A 136 12.26 -15.31 -15.58
N GLU A 137 11.53 -15.33 -14.47
CA GLU A 137 12.05 -14.93 -13.17
C GLU A 137 13.24 -15.81 -12.73
N ALA A 138 13.13 -17.14 -12.87
CA ALA A 138 14.22 -18.06 -12.54
C ALA A 138 15.46 -17.81 -13.42
N ILE A 139 15.25 -17.55 -14.71
CA ILE A 139 16.33 -17.22 -15.65
C ILE A 139 17.02 -15.90 -15.24
N ILE A 140 16.26 -14.86 -14.90
CA ILE A 140 16.82 -13.57 -14.42
C ILE A 140 17.60 -13.76 -13.12
N LYS A 141 17.00 -14.43 -12.12
CA LYS A 141 17.61 -14.66 -10.80
C LYS A 141 18.84 -15.56 -10.86
N SER A 142 18.91 -16.49 -11.82
CA SER A 142 20.08 -17.36 -12.02
C SER A 142 21.36 -16.58 -12.36
N SER A 143 21.22 -15.31 -12.77
CA SER A 143 22.31 -14.40 -13.13
C SER A 143 23.04 -14.74 -14.43
N VAL A 144 22.67 -15.83 -15.10
CA VAL A 144 23.35 -16.30 -16.31
C VAL A 144 23.25 -15.28 -17.44
N LEU A 145 22.10 -14.59 -17.59
CA LEU A 145 21.89 -13.52 -18.58
C LEU A 145 22.88 -12.36 -18.51
N PHE A 146 23.57 -12.20 -17.38
CA PHE A 146 24.46 -11.08 -17.11
C PHE A 146 25.94 -11.45 -17.26
N GLN A 147 26.23 -12.68 -17.70
CA GLN A 147 27.59 -13.12 -17.91
C GLN A 147 28.17 -12.57 -19.22
N PRO A 148 29.47 -12.23 -19.28
CA PRO A 148 30.09 -11.69 -20.49
C PRO A 148 30.02 -12.62 -21.71
N THR A 149 29.87 -13.93 -21.48
CA THR A 149 29.77 -14.97 -22.50
C THR A 149 28.38 -15.08 -23.12
N VAL A 150 27.37 -14.49 -22.49
CA VAL A 150 25.98 -14.57 -22.94
C VAL A 150 25.64 -13.38 -23.83
N PRO A 151 25.17 -13.60 -25.08
CA PRO A 151 24.76 -12.53 -25.98
C PRO A 151 23.63 -11.68 -25.41
N PHE A 152 23.69 -10.37 -25.64
CA PHE A 152 22.71 -9.40 -25.13
C PHE A 152 21.28 -9.64 -25.67
N GLU A 153 21.17 -10.25 -26.84
CA GLU A 153 19.91 -10.61 -27.48
C GLU A 153 19.06 -11.54 -26.59
N GLN A 154 19.71 -12.38 -25.79
CA GLN A 154 19.03 -13.30 -24.87
C GLN A 154 18.35 -12.55 -23.71
N TRP A 155 18.96 -11.45 -23.24
CA TRP A 155 18.29 -10.53 -22.32
C TRP A 155 17.05 -9.91 -22.96
N THR A 156 17.18 -9.41 -24.19
CA THR A 156 16.04 -8.78 -24.88
C THR A 156 14.91 -9.78 -25.15
N GLN A 157 15.22 -11.04 -25.47
CA GLN A 157 14.24 -12.11 -25.65
C GLN A 157 13.43 -12.35 -24.37
N VAL A 158 14.10 -12.45 -23.22
CA VAL A 158 13.44 -12.68 -21.92
C VAL A 158 12.56 -11.49 -21.53
N ILE A 159 13.06 -10.26 -21.69
CA ILE A 159 12.28 -9.04 -21.37
C ILE A 159 11.09 -8.88 -22.31
N ASP A 160 11.26 -9.11 -23.60
CA ASP A 160 10.18 -9.01 -24.58
C ASP A 160 9.05 -9.99 -24.26
N LEU A 161 9.40 -11.22 -23.85
CA LEU A 161 8.43 -12.22 -23.42
C LEU A 161 7.69 -11.79 -22.15
N VAL A 162 8.39 -11.30 -21.12
CA VAL A 162 7.74 -10.83 -19.88
C VAL A 162 6.74 -9.69 -20.17
N LEU A 163 7.11 -8.75 -21.04
CA LEU A 163 6.24 -7.65 -21.43
C LEU A 163 5.10 -8.08 -22.37
N GLU A 164 5.30 -9.09 -23.21
CA GLU A 164 4.22 -9.73 -23.98
C GLU A 164 3.18 -10.35 -23.02
N LEU A 165 3.62 -11.04 -21.96
CA LEU A 165 2.73 -11.56 -20.93
C LEU A 165 1.95 -10.44 -20.23
N ALA A 166 2.62 -9.33 -19.92
CA ALA A 166 2.02 -8.17 -19.24
C ALA A 166 0.87 -7.53 -20.05
N GLN A 167 0.91 -7.62 -21.39
CA GLN A 167 -0.17 -7.16 -22.26
C GLN A 167 -1.39 -8.10 -22.28
N LYS A 168 -1.26 -9.37 -21.86
CA LYS A 168 -2.35 -10.36 -22.00
C LYS A 168 -3.50 -10.12 -21.03
N LYS A 169 -3.21 -10.00 -19.73
CA LYS A 169 -4.25 -9.86 -18.68
C LYS A 169 -3.77 -8.98 -17.52
N PRO A 170 -4.65 -8.17 -16.90
CA PRO A 170 -4.27 -7.34 -15.76
C PRO A 170 -3.66 -8.09 -14.57
N TRP A 171 -4.20 -9.26 -14.22
CA TRP A 171 -3.75 -10.01 -13.04
C TRP A 171 -2.34 -10.59 -13.18
N ILE A 172 -1.81 -10.78 -14.40
CA ILE A 172 -0.41 -11.20 -14.61
C ILE A 172 0.51 -10.00 -14.80
N ARG A 173 -0.04 -8.87 -15.25
CA ARG A 173 0.72 -7.63 -15.49
C ARG A 173 1.42 -7.15 -14.23
N GLU A 174 0.73 -7.16 -13.10
CA GLU A 174 1.30 -6.77 -11.80
C GLU A 174 2.56 -7.61 -11.49
N GLU A 175 2.48 -8.93 -11.67
CA GLU A 175 3.60 -9.85 -11.43
C GLU A 175 4.75 -9.67 -12.44
N CYS A 176 4.44 -9.46 -13.73
CA CYS A 176 5.44 -9.09 -14.74
C CYS A 176 6.17 -7.79 -14.37
N GLY A 177 5.40 -6.78 -13.96
CA GLY A 177 5.89 -5.50 -13.52
C GLY A 177 6.78 -5.59 -12.30
N TRP A 178 6.38 -6.41 -11.32
CA TRP A 178 7.14 -6.67 -10.11
C TRP A 178 8.50 -7.29 -10.41
N ILE A 179 8.55 -8.31 -11.29
CA ILE A 179 9.82 -8.96 -11.68
C ILE A 179 10.77 -7.96 -12.32
N ILE A 180 10.30 -7.11 -13.25
CA ILE A 180 11.15 -6.10 -13.88
C ILE A 180 11.57 -5.04 -12.86
N TYR A 181 10.66 -4.60 -11.99
CA TYR A 181 10.93 -3.63 -10.93
C TYR A 181 12.04 -4.12 -9.98
N GLN A 182 11.98 -5.37 -9.53
CA GLN A 182 13.04 -5.98 -8.71
C GLN A 182 14.35 -6.13 -9.49
N CYS A 183 14.26 -6.52 -10.76
CA CYS A 183 15.42 -6.64 -11.63
C CYS A 183 16.21 -5.32 -11.76
N VAL A 184 15.54 -4.16 -11.72
CA VAL A 184 16.24 -2.85 -11.69
C VAL A 184 17.23 -2.76 -10.52
N TYR A 185 16.80 -3.15 -9.32
CA TYR A 185 17.67 -3.12 -8.13
C TYR A 185 18.76 -4.18 -8.21
N ASP A 186 18.44 -5.38 -8.71
CA ASP A 186 19.43 -6.45 -8.89
C ASP A 186 20.54 -6.04 -9.89
N LEU A 187 20.16 -5.44 -11.03
CA LEU A 187 21.10 -4.93 -12.02
C LEU A 187 22.02 -3.86 -11.40
N ALA A 188 21.47 -2.96 -10.60
CA ALA A 188 22.22 -1.89 -9.96
C ALA A 188 23.16 -2.41 -8.86
N ALA A 189 22.70 -3.34 -8.02
CA ALA A 189 23.53 -4.01 -7.01
C ALA A 189 24.74 -4.72 -7.64
N ARG A 190 24.55 -5.29 -8.83
CA ARG A 190 25.59 -5.95 -9.63
C ARG A 190 26.45 -5.00 -10.44
N LYS A 191 26.12 -3.70 -10.48
CA LYS A 191 26.79 -2.67 -11.29
C LYS A 191 26.78 -2.99 -12.79
N MET A 192 25.66 -3.53 -13.28
CA MET A 192 25.50 -3.82 -14.70
C MET A 192 25.46 -2.54 -15.55
N GLU A 193 25.83 -2.67 -16.82
CA GLU A 193 25.79 -1.56 -17.77
C GLU A 193 24.36 -1.01 -17.96
N PRO A 194 24.19 0.32 -18.14
CA PRO A 194 22.87 0.93 -18.36
C PRO A 194 22.05 0.35 -19.52
N LYS A 195 22.70 -0.28 -20.51
CA LYS A 195 22.03 -0.87 -21.69
C LYS A 195 20.91 -1.85 -21.34
N TYR A 196 21.04 -2.59 -20.25
CA TYR A 196 20.04 -3.57 -19.81
C TYR A 196 18.72 -2.89 -19.42
N ILE A 197 18.80 -1.83 -18.62
CA ILE A 197 17.61 -1.08 -18.21
C ILE A 197 17.08 -0.19 -19.35
N GLN A 198 17.97 0.37 -20.19
CA GLN A 198 17.57 1.14 -21.37
C GLN A 198 16.72 0.30 -22.32
N SER A 199 17.16 -0.91 -22.67
CA SER A 199 16.40 -1.78 -23.56
C SER A 199 15.07 -2.22 -22.95
N ALA A 200 15.02 -2.43 -21.62
CA ALA A 200 13.77 -2.76 -20.94
C ALA A 200 12.77 -1.60 -20.96
N LEU A 201 13.22 -0.36 -20.76
CA LEU A 201 12.39 0.83 -20.86
C LEU A 201 11.91 1.09 -22.29
N GLU A 202 12.76 0.86 -23.30
CA GLU A 202 12.36 0.94 -24.71
C GLU A 202 11.24 -0.05 -25.03
N GLN A 203 11.39 -1.33 -24.63
CA GLN A 203 10.35 -2.33 -24.84
C GLN A 203 9.06 -2.03 -24.07
N LEU A 204 9.19 -1.49 -22.86
CA LEU A 204 8.05 -1.02 -22.07
C LEU A 204 7.26 0.08 -22.81
N CYS A 205 7.94 0.99 -23.51
CA CYS A 205 7.33 2.02 -24.34
C CYS A 205 6.72 1.46 -25.63
N VAL A 206 7.44 0.60 -26.35
CA VAL A 206 6.95 -0.03 -27.60
C VAL A 206 5.66 -0.81 -27.34
N ARG A 207 5.53 -1.42 -26.17
CA ARG A 207 4.36 -2.20 -25.75
C ARG A 207 3.27 -1.38 -25.04
N ASP A 208 3.42 -0.06 -25.00
CA ASP A 208 2.46 0.88 -24.38
C ASP A 208 2.15 0.58 -22.90
N LEU A 209 3.18 0.08 -22.18
CA LEU A 209 3.11 -0.28 -20.77
C LEU A 209 3.76 0.78 -19.87
N ALA A 210 4.44 1.78 -20.44
CA ALA A 210 5.08 2.83 -19.65
C ALA A 210 4.07 3.62 -18.80
N ARG A 211 2.87 3.88 -19.34
CA ARG A 211 1.76 4.57 -18.66
C ARG A 211 0.84 3.60 -17.88
N SER A 212 1.42 2.59 -17.24
CA SER A 212 0.73 1.70 -16.29
C SER A 212 1.29 1.88 -14.87
N PRO A 213 0.60 1.40 -13.80
CA PRO A 213 1.16 1.42 -12.45
C PRO A 213 2.54 0.77 -12.37
N GLU A 214 2.70 -0.39 -13.02
CA GLU A 214 3.97 -1.11 -13.12
C GLU A 214 5.02 -0.31 -13.88
N GLY A 215 4.66 0.27 -15.02
CA GLY A 215 5.56 1.08 -15.84
C GLY A 215 6.07 2.31 -15.10
N VAL A 216 5.21 2.99 -14.34
CA VAL A 216 5.61 4.10 -13.47
C VAL A 216 6.61 3.63 -12.40
N ALA A 217 6.33 2.51 -11.74
CA ALA A 217 7.22 1.99 -10.69
C ALA A 217 8.61 1.63 -11.25
N ILE A 218 8.66 0.93 -12.39
CA ILE A 218 9.90 0.55 -13.10
C ILE A 218 10.66 1.81 -13.52
N TRP A 219 9.98 2.79 -14.12
CA TRP A 219 10.59 4.04 -14.59
C TRP A 219 11.23 4.83 -13.44
N LEU A 220 10.51 4.94 -12.32
CA LEU A 220 11.01 5.63 -11.14
C LEU A 220 12.18 4.90 -10.48
N ALA A 221 12.13 3.57 -10.38
CA ALA A 221 13.28 2.79 -9.91
C ALA A 221 14.49 2.95 -10.83
N ALA A 222 14.29 2.90 -12.15
CA ALA A 222 15.36 3.07 -13.12
C ALA A 222 16.03 4.44 -12.99
N LYS A 223 15.25 5.52 -12.78
CA LYS A 223 15.81 6.87 -12.58
C LYS A 223 16.70 6.97 -11.35
N ASP A 224 16.31 6.34 -10.25
CA ASP A 224 17.07 6.39 -9.01
C ASP A 224 18.35 5.55 -9.10
N MET A 225 18.24 4.34 -9.66
CA MET A 225 19.33 3.37 -9.67
C MET A 225 20.30 3.56 -10.84
N PHE A 226 19.85 4.17 -11.94
CA PHE A 226 20.64 4.42 -13.16
C PHE A 226 20.51 5.88 -13.62
N PRO A 227 21.03 6.86 -12.86
CA PRO A 227 20.89 8.29 -13.18
C PRO A 227 21.54 8.71 -14.50
N ASN A 228 22.51 7.92 -15.00
CA ASN A 228 23.21 8.18 -16.27
C ASN A 228 22.61 7.42 -17.47
N ALA A 229 21.54 6.64 -17.27
CA ALA A 229 20.87 5.95 -18.36
C ALA A 229 20.10 6.95 -19.24
N THR A 230 20.04 6.66 -20.55
CA THR A 230 19.20 7.40 -21.49
C THR A 230 17.77 6.88 -21.45
N PHE A 231 16.82 7.75 -21.14
CA PHE A 231 15.41 7.39 -21.08
C PHE A 231 14.71 7.68 -22.43
N PRO A 232 13.72 6.88 -22.82
CA PRO A 232 12.87 7.21 -23.96
C PRO A 232 12.22 8.59 -23.79
N SER A 233 12.41 9.48 -24.76
CA SER A 233 11.91 10.85 -24.70
C SER A 233 10.40 10.94 -24.95
N LYS A 234 9.77 12.04 -24.49
CA LYS A 234 8.34 12.37 -24.75
C LYS A 234 7.32 11.41 -24.14
N ILE A 235 7.74 10.50 -23.27
CA ILE A 235 6.82 9.62 -22.54
C ILE A 235 6.14 10.37 -21.39
N TRP A 236 6.92 11.14 -20.62
CA TRP A 236 6.45 11.94 -19.49
C TRP A 236 6.82 13.41 -19.67
N LYS A 237 6.04 14.33 -19.08
CA LYS A 237 6.45 15.74 -18.99
C LYS A 237 7.76 15.86 -18.21
N HIS A 238 8.73 16.57 -18.81
CA HIS A 238 10.09 16.71 -18.28
C HIS A 238 10.74 15.35 -17.92
N ASP A 239 10.36 14.30 -18.65
CA ASP A 239 10.81 12.91 -18.52
C ASP A 239 10.59 12.29 -17.13
N ASP A 240 9.73 12.86 -16.26
CA ASP A 240 9.46 12.39 -14.90
C ASP A 240 7.96 12.07 -14.69
N PRO A 241 7.59 10.81 -14.34
CA PRO A 241 6.21 10.47 -14.00
C PRO A 241 5.63 11.28 -12.84
N LEU A 242 6.48 11.76 -11.92
CA LEU A 242 6.04 12.58 -10.78
C LEU A 242 6.09 14.07 -11.06
N ASP A 243 6.19 14.50 -12.32
CA ASP A 243 6.04 15.91 -12.64
C ASP A 243 4.63 16.43 -12.29
N SER A 244 4.55 17.66 -11.80
CA SER A 244 3.33 18.36 -11.41
C SER A 244 2.34 18.50 -12.57
N LYS A 245 2.81 18.51 -13.81
CA LYS A 245 1.94 18.50 -15.00
C LYS A 245 1.33 17.12 -15.30
N GLU A 246 1.87 16.04 -14.72
CA GLU A 246 1.36 14.67 -14.88
C GLU A 246 0.31 14.30 -13.81
N ARG A 247 -0.03 15.20 -12.87
CA ARG A 247 -1.00 14.95 -11.78
C ARG A 247 -2.30 14.27 -12.24
N SER A 248 -2.94 14.79 -13.28
CA SER A 248 -4.19 14.23 -13.81
C SER A 248 -3.97 12.84 -14.45
N SER A 249 -2.85 12.66 -15.16
CA SER A 249 -2.50 11.37 -15.75
C SER A 249 -2.21 10.33 -14.67
N MET A 250 -1.41 10.68 -13.66
CA MET A 250 -1.13 9.83 -12.50
C MET A 250 -2.39 9.41 -11.75
N SER A 251 -3.35 10.33 -11.59
CA SER A 251 -4.65 10.02 -11.00
C SER A 251 -5.41 8.97 -11.82
N LYS A 252 -5.35 9.01 -13.15
CA LYS A 252 -5.97 7.97 -14.02
C LYS A 252 -5.21 6.64 -13.92
N ILE A 253 -3.89 6.67 -14.11
CA ILE A 253 -3.02 5.47 -14.13
C ILE A 253 -3.16 4.68 -12.83
N MET A 254 -3.04 5.33 -11.68
CA MET A 254 -3.04 4.64 -10.38
C MET A 254 -4.43 4.12 -9.95
N LYS A 255 -5.53 4.59 -10.57
CA LYS A 255 -6.90 4.08 -10.34
C LYS A 255 -7.21 2.81 -11.13
N GLU A 256 -6.41 2.50 -12.13
CA GLU A 256 -6.68 1.45 -13.09
C GLU A 256 -5.96 0.17 -12.68
N SER A 257 -6.68 -0.75 -12.04
CA SER A 257 -6.18 -2.12 -11.83
C SER A 257 -6.34 -3.00 -13.07
N GLY A 258 -6.21 -2.44 -14.29
CA GLY A 258 -6.23 -3.29 -15.48
C GLY A 258 -6.69 -2.73 -16.82
N ALA A 259 -6.60 -1.44 -17.11
CA ALA A 259 -6.71 -0.97 -18.50
C ALA A 259 -5.30 -0.62 -19.00
N ALA A 260 -4.98 -1.05 -20.22
CA ALA A 260 -4.09 -0.26 -21.05
C ALA A 260 -5.05 0.68 -21.78
N ALA A 261 -5.00 1.98 -21.48
CA ALA A 261 -5.78 2.96 -22.21
C ALA A 261 -5.07 3.22 -23.54
N SER A 262 -5.51 2.54 -24.60
CA SER A 262 -5.30 3.05 -25.95
C SER A 262 -6.12 4.34 -26.06
N GLU A 263 -5.46 5.50 -25.99
CA GLU A 263 -6.08 6.77 -26.36
C GLU A 263 -6.32 6.77 -27.89
N GLY A 264 -7.48 6.26 -28.28
CA GLY A 264 -8.06 6.44 -29.60
C GLY A 264 -9.51 6.87 -29.41
N GLU A 265 -9.80 8.11 -29.79
CA GLU A 265 -11.17 8.61 -29.90
C GLU A 265 -11.97 7.71 -30.85
N ASN A 266 -12.73 6.75 -30.30
CA ASN A 266 -13.97 6.32 -30.89
C ASN A 266 -14.84 5.62 -29.85
N LYS A 267 -15.96 6.28 -29.53
CA LYS A 267 -17.07 5.72 -28.76
C LYS A 267 -17.65 4.51 -29.51
N VAL A 268 -17.32 3.31 -29.04
CA VAL A 268 -18.21 2.15 -29.23
C VAL A 268 -18.40 1.50 -27.86
N ASN A 269 -19.65 1.55 -27.39
CA ASN A 269 -20.14 0.83 -26.23
C ASN A 269 -19.74 -0.65 -26.32
N THR A 270 -18.66 -1.01 -25.65
CA THR A 270 -18.31 -2.41 -25.40
C THR A 270 -17.98 -2.56 -23.91
N ALA A 271 -18.48 -3.66 -23.37
CA ALA A 271 -18.57 -4.08 -21.98
C ALA A 271 -17.57 -3.45 -20.99
N LYS A 272 -18.15 -2.97 -19.86
CA LYS A 272 -17.48 -2.69 -18.60
C LYS A 272 -16.34 -3.68 -18.37
N SER A 273 -15.09 -3.20 -18.34
CA SER A 273 -13.93 -4.03 -18.09
C SER A 273 -14.07 -4.69 -16.71
N SER A 274 -14.24 -6.01 -16.70
CA SER A 274 -14.14 -6.84 -15.50
C SER A 274 -12.67 -6.97 -15.10
N GLY A 275 -12.09 -5.88 -14.62
CA GLY A 275 -10.86 -5.95 -13.84
C GLY A 275 -11.12 -6.86 -12.64
N VAL A 276 -10.35 -7.96 -12.53
CA VAL A 276 -10.44 -8.86 -11.38
C VAL A 276 -10.09 -8.04 -10.14
N TRP A 277 -11.07 -7.80 -9.27
CA TRP A 277 -10.84 -7.06 -8.04
C TRP A 277 -9.80 -7.77 -7.17
N ASN A 278 -8.79 -7.01 -6.72
CA ASN A 278 -7.76 -7.46 -5.79
C ASN A 278 -7.95 -6.73 -4.45
N ASN A 279 -7.89 -7.46 -3.34
CA ASN A 279 -8.00 -6.89 -2.00
C ASN A 279 -6.64 -6.41 -1.43
N LYS A 280 -5.56 -6.56 -2.21
CA LYS A 280 -4.23 -6.03 -1.90
C LYS A 280 -3.97 -4.74 -2.68
N LEU A 281 -3.11 -3.91 -2.12
CA LEU A 281 -2.58 -2.75 -2.83
C LEU A 281 -1.56 -3.19 -3.85
N HIS A 282 -1.65 -2.61 -5.05
CA HIS A 282 -0.65 -2.79 -6.08
C HIS A 282 0.73 -2.27 -5.62
N PHE A 283 1.82 -3.00 -5.87
CA PHE A 283 3.16 -2.62 -5.37
C PHE A 283 3.61 -1.22 -5.80
N ALA A 284 3.13 -0.75 -6.96
CA ALA A 284 3.45 0.57 -7.50
C ALA A 284 3.09 1.73 -6.55
N TRP A 285 2.10 1.57 -5.67
CA TRP A 285 1.78 2.59 -4.67
C TRP A 285 2.99 2.89 -3.78
N ASP A 286 3.70 1.85 -3.35
CA ASP A 286 4.88 2.00 -2.49
C ASP A 286 6.04 2.61 -3.25
N ALA A 287 6.23 2.15 -4.50
CA ALA A 287 7.25 2.68 -5.38
C ALA A 287 7.06 4.19 -5.62
N VAL A 288 5.82 4.65 -5.78
CA VAL A 288 5.51 6.08 -5.97
C VAL A 288 5.62 6.85 -4.66
N LEU A 289 4.96 6.39 -3.58
CA LEU A 289 4.87 7.11 -2.31
C LEU A 289 6.23 7.31 -1.66
N SER A 290 7.13 6.32 -1.72
CA SER A 290 8.51 6.42 -1.24
C SER A 290 9.35 7.50 -1.93
N ARG A 291 8.88 8.01 -3.08
CA ARG A 291 9.56 9.01 -3.92
C ARG A 291 8.83 10.35 -3.98
N THR A 292 7.83 10.52 -3.11
CA THR A 292 7.19 11.81 -2.84
C THR A 292 7.78 12.39 -1.56
N SER A 293 7.93 13.71 -1.51
CA SER A 293 8.40 14.41 -0.32
C SER A 293 7.28 15.28 0.27
N VAL A 294 7.27 15.40 1.59
CA VAL A 294 6.33 16.30 2.30
C VAL A 294 6.65 17.77 1.99
N GLU A 295 7.94 18.09 1.85
CA GLU A 295 8.42 19.44 1.53
C GLU A 295 9.02 19.48 0.11
N ALA A 296 8.84 20.59 -0.60
CA ALA A 296 9.52 20.87 -1.85
C ALA A 296 10.99 21.28 -1.57
N LYS A 297 11.86 20.30 -1.32
CA LYS A 297 13.22 20.55 -0.80
C LYS A 297 14.24 21.14 -1.78
N ASP A 298 13.89 21.52 -3.00
CA ASP A 298 14.87 22.10 -3.92
C ASP A 298 14.30 23.10 -4.93
N LYS A 299 14.98 24.24 -5.11
CA LYS A 299 14.67 25.22 -6.16
C LYS A 299 14.86 24.63 -7.58
N SER A 300 15.63 23.55 -7.73
CA SER A 300 15.84 22.82 -8.99
C SER A 300 14.79 21.73 -9.27
N LYS A 301 14.07 21.24 -8.24
CA LYS A 301 13.00 20.22 -8.34
C LYS A 301 11.59 20.80 -8.21
N LYS A 302 11.42 22.11 -8.45
CA LYS A 302 10.14 22.84 -8.32
C LYS A 302 8.98 22.28 -9.16
N SER A 303 9.24 21.40 -10.12
CA SER A 303 8.20 20.80 -10.94
C SER A 303 7.69 19.45 -10.43
N ARG A 304 8.33 18.77 -9.46
CA ARG A 304 7.87 17.45 -9.00
C ARG A 304 6.74 17.57 -7.98
N MET A 305 5.78 16.66 -8.07
CA MET A 305 4.61 16.55 -7.21
C MET A 305 5.01 16.22 -5.76
N THR A 306 4.48 17.00 -4.81
CA THR A 306 4.66 16.72 -3.37
C THR A 306 3.77 15.56 -2.92
N PHE A 307 4.02 15.02 -1.72
CA PHE A 307 3.13 14.03 -1.10
C PHE A 307 1.71 14.56 -0.98
N THR A 308 1.52 15.82 -0.56
CA THR A 308 0.21 16.45 -0.40
C THR A 308 -0.53 16.58 -1.74
N ASP A 309 0.18 16.97 -2.80
CA ASP A 309 -0.39 17.05 -4.15
C ASP A 309 -0.84 15.67 -4.63
N PHE A 310 0.01 14.66 -4.47
CA PHE A 310 -0.28 13.28 -4.86
C PHE A 310 -1.47 12.72 -4.07
N TRP A 311 -1.45 12.86 -2.76
CA TRP A 311 -2.51 12.37 -1.89
C TRP A 311 -3.85 13.03 -2.24
N THR A 312 -3.85 14.35 -2.44
CA THR A 312 -5.08 15.08 -2.76
C THR A 312 -5.64 14.67 -4.11
N GLU A 313 -4.82 14.60 -5.16
CA GLU A 313 -5.32 14.38 -6.53
C GLU A 313 -5.55 12.90 -6.88
N VAL A 314 -4.66 12.02 -6.41
CA VAL A 314 -4.68 10.59 -6.76
C VAL A 314 -5.52 9.80 -5.75
N VAL A 315 -5.43 10.12 -4.46
CA VAL A 315 -6.13 9.38 -3.40
C VAL A 315 -7.47 10.04 -3.07
N ASP A 316 -7.50 11.30 -2.65
CA ASP A 316 -8.71 11.95 -2.15
C ASP A 316 -9.73 12.25 -3.27
N ASN A 317 -9.33 13.06 -4.26
CA ASN A 317 -10.14 13.35 -5.44
C ASN A 317 -10.26 12.14 -6.39
N GLY A 318 -9.45 11.11 -6.14
CA GLY A 318 -9.36 9.96 -7.00
C GLY A 318 -10.10 8.73 -6.50
N LEU A 319 -9.55 8.07 -5.50
CA LEU A 319 -10.12 6.85 -4.91
C LEU A 319 -11.36 7.16 -4.07
N PHE A 320 -11.46 8.34 -3.47
CA PHE A 320 -12.61 8.77 -2.67
C PHE A 320 -13.58 9.73 -3.38
N ALA A 321 -13.43 9.91 -4.70
CA ALA A 321 -14.39 10.66 -5.49
C ALA A 321 -15.83 10.16 -5.28
N ALA A 322 -16.82 11.04 -5.40
CA ALA A 322 -18.23 10.68 -5.17
C ALA A 322 -18.71 9.51 -6.05
N ALA A 323 -18.25 9.47 -7.31
CA ALA A 323 -18.55 8.42 -8.28
C ALA A 323 -17.60 7.21 -8.22
N SER A 324 -16.66 7.19 -7.25
CA SER A 324 -15.72 6.08 -7.09
C SER A 324 -16.42 4.84 -6.52
N SER A 325 -16.02 3.66 -7.01
CA SER A 325 -16.56 2.38 -6.56
C SER A 325 -16.10 2.05 -5.13
N ASP A 326 -16.77 1.11 -4.48
CA ASP A 326 -16.41 0.70 -3.13
C ASP A 326 -15.05 -0.01 -3.09
N GLU A 327 -14.66 -0.70 -4.15
CA GLU A 327 -13.34 -1.32 -4.30
C GLU A 327 -12.21 -0.30 -4.30
N ARG A 328 -12.39 0.83 -5.00
CA ARG A 328 -11.40 1.91 -5.04
C ARG A 328 -11.30 2.61 -3.69
N LYS A 329 -12.43 2.89 -3.04
CA LYS A 329 -12.47 3.43 -1.67
C LYS A 329 -11.82 2.48 -0.68
N TYR A 330 -11.99 1.17 -0.86
CA TYR A 330 -11.30 0.15 -0.07
C TYR A 330 -9.78 0.24 -0.20
N TRP A 331 -9.23 0.39 -1.41
CA TRP A 331 -7.80 0.66 -1.60
C TRP A 331 -7.38 1.98 -0.95
N GLY A 332 -8.21 3.02 -1.06
CA GLY A 332 -7.96 4.28 -0.36
C GLY A 332 -7.82 4.10 1.15
N PHE A 333 -8.66 3.25 1.77
CA PHE A 333 -8.54 2.93 3.20
C PHE A 333 -7.32 2.06 3.52
N LEU A 334 -6.91 1.15 2.63
CA LEU A 334 -5.66 0.41 2.80
C LEU A 334 -4.45 1.36 2.75
N LEU A 335 -4.42 2.31 1.82
CA LEU A 335 -3.37 3.32 1.73
C LEU A 335 -3.35 4.22 2.97
N PHE A 336 -4.52 4.63 3.46
CA PHE A 336 -4.64 5.39 4.71
C PHE A 336 -4.01 4.63 5.87
N ASN A 337 -4.40 3.38 6.10
CA ASN A 337 -3.84 2.57 7.18
C ASN A 337 -2.33 2.37 7.03
N ARG A 338 -1.85 2.19 5.79
CA ARG A 338 -0.42 2.04 5.53
C ARG A 338 0.36 3.29 5.95
N ILE A 339 -0.04 4.47 5.48
CA ILE A 339 0.66 5.72 5.80
C ILE A 339 0.50 6.10 7.27
N LEU A 340 -0.64 5.80 7.88
CA LEU A 340 -0.87 6.02 9.31
C LEU A 340 0.06 5.17 10.20
N ASN A 341 0.31 3.92 9.80
CA ASN A 341 1.11 2.98 10.60
C ASN A 341 2.62 3.10 10.34
N ASP A 342 3.00 3.30 9.07
CA ASP A 342 4.40 3.22 8.63
C ASP A 342 5.01 4.60 8.34
N GLY A 343 4.18 5.63 8.15
CA GLY A 343 4.62 6.99 7.83
C GLY A 343 5.05 7.78 9.06
N GLY A 344 5.91 8.79 8.85
CA GLY A 344 6.27 9.74 9.91
C GLY A 344 5.07 10.60 10.33
N SER A 345 5.09 11.13 11.56
CA SER A 345 3.98 11.91 12.15
C SER A 345 3.48 13.05 11.24
N GLN A 346 4.41 13.81 10.63
CA GLN A 346 4.06 14.87 9.68
C GLN A 346 3.29 14.33 8.46
N GLN A 347 3.77 13.25 7.83
CA GLN A 347 3.10 12.65 6.67
C GLN A 347 1.72 12.07 7.04
N ALA A 348 1.63 11.38 8.17
CA ALA A 348 0.39 10.81 8.69
C ALA A 348 -0.63 11.90 9.10
N SER A 349 -0.20 13.11 9.43
CA SER A 349 -1.14 14.22 9.68
C SER A 349 -1.83 14.75 8.41
N LEU A 350 -1.22 14.55 7.23
CA LEU A 350 -1.68 15.12 5.97
C LEU A 350 -2.73 14.25 5.26
N ILE A 351 -2.94 13.00 5.69
CA ILE A 351 -3.84 12.06 5.02
C ILE A 351 -5.32 12.22 5.40
N PHE A 352 -5.64 13.07 6.39
CA PHE A 352 -7.01 13.38 6.81
C PHE A 352 -7.68 14.39 5.86
N THR A 353 -7.96 13.93 4.64
CA THR A 353 -8.51 14.75 3.56
C THR A 353 -10.03 14.68 3.46
N LYS A 354 -10.63 15.70 2.84
CA LYS A 354 -12.07 15.95 2.86
C LYS A 354 -12.91 14.78 2.33
N ASN A 355 -12.58 14.22 1.17
CA ASN A 355 -13.40 13.15 0.58
C ASN A 355 -13.24 11.84 1.35
N LEU A 356 -12.00 11.54 1.77
CA LEU A 356 -11.68 10.40 2.63
C LEU A 356 -12.46 10.47 3.94
N MET A 357 -12.42 11.62 4.64
CA MET A 357 -13.11 11.77 5.91
C MET A 357 -14.62 11.69 5.77
N ARG A 358 -15.19 12.32 4.72
CA ARG A 358 -16.60 12.16 4.38
C ARG A 358 -16.95 10.69 4.15
N CYS A 359 -16.11 9.95 3.43
CA CYS A 359 -16.30 8.52 3.20
C CYS A 359 -16.22 7.71 4.49
N LEU A 360 -15.24 7.99 5.36
CA LEU A 360 -15.08 7.31 6.64
C LEU A 360 -16.30 7.52 7.55
N THR A 361 -16.72 8.78 7.77
CA THR A 361 -17.89 9.12 8.58
C THR A 361 -19.13 8.41 8.06
N ASN A 362 -19.34 8.46 6.73
CA ASN A 362 -20.44 7.78 6.09
C ASN A 362 -20.38 6.26 6.32
N GLN A 363 -19.26 5.59 6.04
CA GLN A 363 -19.18 4.13 6.14
C GLN A 363 -19.27 3.63 7.59
N LEU A 364 -18.90 4.44 8.58
CA LEU A 364 -19.09 4.11 9.99
C LEU A 364 -20.54 4.26 10.49
N ALA A 365 -21.30 5.24 9.98
CA ALA A 365 -22.63 5.59 10.51
C ALA A 365 -23.69 4.49 10.43
N VAL A 366 -23.54 3.52 9.51
CA VAL A 366 -24.49 2.42 9.28
C VAL A 366 -23.72 1.12 9.06
N GLU A 367 -24.01 0.11 9.86
CA GLU A 367 -23.27 -1.16 9.90
C GLU A 367 -23.42 -2.00 8.62
N ASP A 368 -24.56 -1.89 7.93
CA ASP A 368 -24.87 -2.65 6.71
C ASP A 368 -24.15 -2.15 5.46
N ARG A 369 -23.38 -1.05 5.55
CA ARG A 369 -22.65 -0.52 4.38
C ARG A 369 -21.48 -1.42 4.01
N TYR A 370 -21.23 -1.57 2.71
CA TYR A 370 -20.22 -2.47 2.16
C TYR A 370 -18.83 -2.30 2.80
N LEU A 371 -18.39 -1.04 3.03
CA LEU A 371 -17.06 -0.76 3.60
C LEU A 371 -17.06 -0.57 5.12
N HIS A 372 -18.17 -0.83 5.82
CA HIS A 372 -18.27 -0.59 7.25
C HIS A 372 -17.15 -1.28 8.04
N ARG A 373 -16.89 -2.58 7.76
CA ARG A 373 -15.81 -3.33 8.43
C ARG A 373 -14.43 -2.71 8.19
N MET A 374 -14.17 -2.18 6.99
CA MET A 374 -12.90 -1.52 6.69
C MET A 374 -12.81 -0.16 7.39
N ALA A 375 -13.90 0.60 7.42
CA ALA A 375 -13.99 1.86 8.13
C ALA A 375 -13.77 1.70 9.64
N VAL A 376 -14.31 0.65 10.26
CA VAL A 376 -14.04 0.29 11.66
C VAL A 376 -12.56 -0.03 11.87
N LYS A 377 -11.91 -0.75 10.94
CA LYS A 377 -10.46 -1.00 11.00
C LYS A 377 -9.67 0.30 10.94
N VAL A 378 -10.06 1.25 10.09
CA VAL A 378 -9.43 2.58 10.00
C VAL A 378 -9.57 3.35 11.32
N ALA A 379 -10.78 3.42 11.89
CA ALA A 379 -10.99 4.10 13.17
C ALA A 379 -10.17 3.49 14.32
N LYS A 380 -10.05 2.15 14.34
CA LYS A 380 -9.18 1.44 15.30
C LYS A 380 -7.69 1.69 15.05
N ALA A 381 -7.26 1.81 13.79
CA ALA A 381 -5.88 2.12 13.47
C ALA A 381 -5.47 3.53 13.94
N ILE A 382 -6.39 4.51 13.83
CA ILE A 382 -6.16 5.86 14.38
C ILE A 382 -6.00 5.82 15.90
N GLN A 383 -6.87 5.07 16.61
CA GLN A 383 -6.73 4.87 18.06
C GLN A 383 -5.39 4.21 18.39
N ALA A 384 -5.05 3.11 17.71
CA ALA A 384 -3.79 2.40 17.94
C ALA A 384 -2.54 3.26 17.69
N ARG A 385 -2.60 4.16 16.70
CA ARG A 385 -1.52 5.13 16.45
C ARG A 385 -1.34 6.07 17.64
N VAL A 386 -2.42 6.63 18.16
CA VAL A 386 -2.39 7.52 19.34
C VAL A 386 -1.96 6.77 20.60
N SER A 387 -2.42 5.53 20.80
CA SER A 387 -1.99 4.73 21.95
C SER A 387 -0.48 4.45 21.95
N LYS A 388 0.13 4.35 20.76
CA LYS A 388 1.58 4.15 20.60
C LYS A 388 2.36 5.47 20.67
N GLU A 389 1.80 6.54 20.12
CA GLU A 389 2.41 7.88 20.02
C GLU A 389 1.36 8.94 20.42
N PRO A 390 1.19 9.20 21.73
CA PRO A 390 0.17 10.09 22.28
C PRO A 390 0.20 11.52 21.72
N GLU A 391 1.37 12.01 21.31
CA GLU A 391 1.56 13.31 20.66
C GLU A 391 0.80 13.44 19.34
N PHE A 392 0.49 12.31 18.67
CA PHE A 392 -0.28 12.31 17.43
C PHE A 392 -1.77 12.63 17.65
N ALA A 393 -2.25 12.64 18.90
CA ALA A 393 -3.65 12.93 19.21
C ALA A 393 -4.10 14.27 18.63
N ALA A 394 -3.28 15.32 18.68
CA ALA A 394 -3.63 16.64 18.14
C ALA A 394 -3.88 16.60 16.62
N ALA A 395 -3.02 15.91 15.87
CA ALA A 395 -3.19 15.71 14.44
C ALA A 395 -4.45 14.90 14.12
N ALA A 396 -4.69 13.80 14.85
CA ALA A 396 -5.87 12.97 14.67
C ALA A 396 -7.18 13.73 14.96
N ILE A 397 -7.23 14.52 16.04
CA ILE A 397 -8.40 15.33 16.40
C ILE A 397 -8.68 16.39 15.33
N ARG A 398 -7.65 17.12 14.86
CA ARG A 398 -7.82 18.07 13.76
C ARG A 398 -8.29 17.40 12.46
N GLY A 399 -7.80 16.20 12.17
CA GLY A 399 -8.22 15.43 11.01
C GLY A 399 -9.68 14.96 11.08
N LEU A 400 -10.10 14.48 12.25
CA LEU A 400 -11.44 13.92 12.48
C LEU A 400 -12.53 14.98 12.65
N MET A 401 -12.22 16.09 13.32
CA MET A 401 -13.18 17.12 13.72
C MET A 401 -12.97 18.48 13.06
N GLY A 402 -11.84 18.69 12.39
CA GLY A 402 -11.52 19.95 11.71
C GLY A 402 -12.23 20.11 10.37
N THR A 403 -11.64 20.92 9.49
CA THR A 403 -12.25 21.34 8.22
C THR A 403 -12.51 20.20 7.23
N SER A 404 -11.68 19.16 7.26
CA SER A 404 -11.86 17.93 6.46
C SER A 404 -12.88 16.99 7.09
N GLY A 405 -13.09 17.07 8.40
CA GLY A 405 -13.79 16.09 9.21
C GLY A 405 -15.25 16.45 9.51
N THR A 406 -15.74 15.94 10.63
CA THR A 406 -17.10 16.21 11.14
C THR A 406 -16.99 16.51 12.62
N LEU A 407 -17.41 17.70 13.06
CA LEU A 407 -17.26 18.15 14.45
C LEU A 407 -17.83 17.12 15.44
N ASN A 408 -19.03 16.61 15.19
CA ASN A 408 -19.68 15.61 16.01
C ASN A 408 -19.40 14.17 15.52
N PHE A 409 -18.15 13.88 15.12
CA PHE A 409 -17.74 12.61 14.52
C PHE A 409 -18.28 11.37 15.26
N ASP A 410 -18.08 11.30 16.58
CA ASP A 410 -18.52 10.15 17.38
C ASP A 410 -20.05 9.98 17.38
N GLN A 411 -20.80 11.09 17.42
CA GLN A 411 -22.26 11.04 17.31
C GLN A 411 -22.71 10.60 15.91
N ALA A 412 -22.09 11.17 14.86
CA ALA A 412 -22.42 10.86 13.47
C ALA A 412 -22.10 9.39 13.12
N THR A 413 -21.04 8.85 13.72
CA THR A 413 -20.56 7.49 13.46
C THR A 413 -21.06 6.45 14.46
N LYS A 414 -21.70 6.87 15.56
CA LYS A 414 -22.06 6.04 16.70
C LYS A 414 -20.86 5.31 17.30
N THR A 415 -19.71 5.98 17.34
CA THR A 415 -18.46 5.46 17.91
C THR A 415 -17.99 6.31 19.09
N LYS A 416 -16.89 5.90 19.73
CA LYS A 416 -16.18 6.66 20.78
C LYS A 416 -14.74 6.90 20.37
N THR A 417 -14.52 7.18 19.09
CA THR A 417 -13.18 7.27 18.51
C THR A 417 -12.47 8.51 19.02
N VAL A 418 -13.12 9.66 18.93
CA VAL A 418 -12.59 10.94 19.41
C VAL A 418 -12.49 10.93 20.94
N GLU A 419 -13.50 10.44 21.64
CA GLU A 419 -13.51 10.34 23.12
C GLU A 419 -12.29 9.57 23.65
N LYS A 420 -11.91 8.47 22.99
CA LYS A 420 -10.71 7.69 23.36
C LYS A 420 -9.41 8.41 23.03
N ILE A 421 -9.31 9.03 21.84
CA ILE A 421 -8.11 9.77 21.43
C ILE A 421 -7.79 10.89 22.43
N VAL A 422 -8.79 11.68 22.85
CA VAL A 422 -8.55 12.77 23.81
C VAL A 422 -8.19 12.27 25.21
N ALA A 423 -8.66 11.08 25.60
CA ALA A 423 -8.30 10.49 26.89
C ALA A 423 -6.82 10.06 26.94
N GLU A 424 -6.28 9.61 25.80
CA GLU A 424 -4.90 9.12 25.66
C GLU A 424 -3.88 10.22 25.35
N ALA A 425 -4.30 11.40 24.90
CA ALA A 425 -3.42 12.54 24.57
C ALA A 425 -2.43 12.90 25.70
N ASN A 426 -1.17 13.16 25.37
CA ASN A 426 -0.15 13.68 26.29
C ASN A 426 -0.24 15.22 26.44
N HIS A 427 0.63 15.80 27.27
CA HIS A 427 0.61 17.24 27.54
C HIS A 427 0.86 18.06 26.26
N GLU A 428 1.82 17.65 25.40
CA GLU A 428 2.14 18.34 24.15
C GLU A 428 0.93 18.37 23.20
N ALA A 429 0.20 17.25 23.06
CA ALA A 429 -1.01 17.24 22.25
C ALA A 429 -2.13 18.10 22.85
N LEU A 430 -2.23 18.17 24.19
CA LEU A 430 -3.26 18.96 24.86
C LEU A 430 -3.06 20.47 24.66
N GLU A 431 -1.81 20.95 24.58
CA GLU A 431 -1.49 22.34 24.23
C GLU A 431 -2.11 22.76 22.89
N GLU A 432 -2.33 21.81 21.99
CA GLU A 432 -2.98 22.07 20.70
C GLU A 432 -4.48 21.74 20.67
N ILE A 433 -4.90 20.69 21.38
CA ILE A 433 -6.29 20.22 21.40
C ILE A 433 -7.19 21.20 22.18
N VAL A 434 -6.74 21.69 23.34
CA VAL A 434 -7.57 22.53 24.20
C VAL A 434 -7.93 23.87 23.52
N PRO A 435 -6.98 24.62 22.91
CA PRO A 435 -7.33 25.81 22.13
C PRO A 435 -8.20 25.52 20.91
N PHE A 436 -8.02 24.36 20.28
CA PHE A 436 -8.87 23.94 19.16
C PHE A 436 -10.32 23.74 19.62
N PHE A 437 -10.54 23.08 20.76
CA PHE A 437 -11.87 22.91 21.34
C PHE A 437 -12.48 24.22 21.85
N GLU A 438 -11.68 25.14 22.40
CA GLU A 438 -12.15 26.49 22.74
C GLU A 438 -12.75 27.18 21.51
N LYS A 439 -12.03 27.15 20.38
CA LYS A 439 -12.51 27.72 19.10
C LYS A 439 -13.80 27.06 18.62
N LEU A 440 -13.98 25.75 18.84
CA LEU A 440 -15.21 25.04 18.47
C LEU A 440 -16.38 25.35 19.42
N ILE A 441 -16.13 25.66 20.69
CA ILE A 441 -17.18 26.16 21.59
C ILE A 441 -17.61 27.56 21.16
N GLN A 442 -16.64 28.42 20.83
CA GLN A 442 -16.91 29.76 20.33
C GLN A 442 -17.70 29.71 19.02
N ASN A 443 -17.21 28.94 18.05
CA ASN A 443 -17.73 28.81 16.69
C ASN A 443 -17.96 27.33 16.32
N PRO A 444 -19.15 26.76 16.59
CA PRO A 444 -19.44 25.34 16.38
C PRO A 444 -19.67 24.95 14.91
N GLY A 445 -19.27 25.78 13.95
CA GLY A 445 -19.35 25.50 12.51
C GLY A 445 -20.76 25.51 11.92
N THR A 446 -21.75 26.05 12.63
CA THR A 446 -23.13 26.17 12.18
C THR A 446 -23.77 27.42 12.80
N THR A 447 -24.68 28.05 12.06
CA THR A 447 -25.48 29.20 12.54
C THR A 447 -26.81 28.76 13.16
N GLU A 448 -27.19 27.49 13.03
CA GLU A 448 -28.42 26.95 13.60
C GLU A 448 -28.26 26.72 15.11
N GLU A 449 -29.07 27.42 15.92
CA GLU A 449 -28.94 27.43 17.39
C GLU A 449 -28.97 26.04 18.03
N LYS A 450 -29.88 25.15 17.59
CA LYS A 450 -30.03 23.81 18.17
C LYS A 450 -28.81 22.93 17.86
N THR A 451 -28.34 22.96 16.62
CA THR A 451 -27.16 22.21 16.18
C THR A 451 -25.90 22.77 16.82
N ALA A 452 -25.80 24.11 16.96
CA ALA A 452 -24.72 24.77 17.67
C ALA A 452 -24.66 24.35 19.15
N ALA A 453 -25.80 24.31 19.84
CA ALA A 453 -25.88 23.84 21.22
C ALA A 453 -25.45 22.36 21.36
N SER A 454 -25.88 21.49 20.44
CA SER A 454 -25.47 20.08 20.40
C SER A 454 -23.95 19.92 20.19
N ASN A 455 -23.38 20.69 19.26
CA ASN A 455 -21.94 20.68 18.99
C ASN A 455 -21.13 21.17 20.20
N ARG A 456 -21.56 22.25 20.86
CA ARG A 456 -20.96 22.74 22.10
C ARG A 456 -21.04 21.70 23.22
N GLN A 457 -22.19 21.05 23.38
CA GLN A 457 -22.35 19.97 24.35
C GLN A 457 -21.41 18.80 24.09
N PHE A 458 -21.21 18.43 22.83
CA PHE A 458 -20.28 17.38 22.44
C PHE A 458 -18.83 17.76 22.80
N VAL A 459 -18.38 18.95 22.39
CA VAL A 459 -17.01 19.44 22.69
C VAL A 459 -16.78 19.58 24.19
N ALA A 460 -17.76 20.11 24.94
CA ALA A 460 -17.69 20.18 26.41
C ALA A 460 -17.63 18.79 27.06
N GLY A 461 -18.24 17.77 26.45
CA GLY A 461 -18.10 16.38 26.84
C GLY A 461 -16.68 15.84 26.66
N LEU A 462 -16.02 16.19 25.55
CA LEU A 462 -14.63 15.80 25.29
C LEU A 462 -13.65 16.46 26.27
N LEU A 463 -13.83 17.76 26.53
CA LEU A 463 -13.06 18.48 27.56
C LEU A 463 -13.20 17.84 28.95
N LEU A 464 -14.42 17.44 29.32
CA LEU A 464 -14.64 16.70 30.57
C LEU A 464 -13.98 15.31 30.54
N SER A 465 -13.97 14.62 29.41
CA SER A 465 -13.29 13.33 29.24
C SER A 465 -11.78 13.45 29.48
N ILE A 466 -11.15 14.52 28.95
CA ILE A 466 -9.74 14.85 29.21
C ILE A 466 -9.52 15.00 30.72
N VAL A 467 -10.30 15.86 31.38
CA VAL A 467 -10.17 16.10 32.84
C VAL A 467 -10.30 14.81 33.64
N ARG A 468 -11.29 13.96 33.33
CA ARG A 468 -11.49 12.68 34.03
C ARG A 468 -10.33 11.70 33.83
N SER A 469 -9.82 11.62 32.60
CA SER A 469 -8.67 10.76 32.30
C SER A 469 -7.43 11.22 33.07
N LYS A 470 -7.15 12.53 33.05
CA LYS A 470 -5.95 13.11 33.65
C LYS A 470 -6.02 13.35 35.16
N ALA A 471 -7.23 13.38 35.73
CA ALA A 471 -7.40 13.42 37.18
C ALA A 471 -6.80 12.19 37.88
N SER A 472 -6.71 11.05 37.18
CA SER A 472 -6.10 9.81 37.69
C SER A 472 -4.62 9.65 37.27
N ALA A 473 -3.99 10.70 36.71
CA ALA A 473 -2.60 10.64 36.28
C ALA A 473 -1.64 10.47 37.46
N SER A 474 -0.45 9.92 37.17
CA SER A 474 0.63 9.74 38.15
C SER A 474 1.12 11.09 38.69
N GLU A 475 1.77 11.11 39.86
CA GLU A 475 2.28 12.36 40.44
C GLU A 475 3.35 13.03 39.56
N ASP A 476 4.14 12.25 38.81
CA ASP A 476 5.21 12.77 37.94
C ASP A 476 4.66 13.50 36.71
N ASP A 477 3.55 13.02 36.13
CA ASP A 477 2.92 13.64 34.94
C ASP A 477 2.03 14.85 35.29
N ALA A 478 1.69 15.02 36.56
CA ALA A 478 0.66 15.94 36.99
C ALA A 478 1.05 17.43 36.87
N ASP A 479 2.34 17.77 36.91
CA ASP A 479 2.80 19.16 36.78
C ASP A 479 2.61 19.67 35.35
N ASP A 480 2.98 18.87 34.35
CA ASP A 480 2.82 19.22 32.93
C ASP A 480 1.34 19.30 32.52
N LEU A 481 0.48 18.50 33.18
CA LEU A 481 -0.96 18.48 32.91
C LEU A 481 -1.73 19.62 33.60
N GLN A 482 -1.19 20.21 34.67
CA GLN A 482 -1.91 21.21 35.46
C GLN A 482 -2.32 22.42 34.62
N ALA A 483 -1.43 22.93 33.76
CA ALA A 483 -1.71 24.08 32.91
C ALA A 483 -2.87 23.80 31.92
N SER A 484 -2.87 22.61 31.31
CA SER A 484 -3.95 22.18 30.42
C SER A 484 -5.27 22.04 31.16
N LEU A 485 -5.28 21.47 32.37
CA LEU A 485 -6.49 21.31 33.19
C LEU A 485 -7.06 22.65 33.65
N GLU A 486 -6.19 23.58 34.06
CA GLU A 486 -6.57 24.94 34.42
C GLU A 486 -7.20 25.66 33.22
N GLN A 487 -6.57 25.55 32.03
CA GLN A 487 -7.11 26.13 30.80
C GLN A 487 -8.51 25.59 30.46
N ILE A 488 -8.73 24.28 30.61
CA ILE A 488 -10.06 23.68 30.38
C ILE A 488 -11.11 24.28 31.34
N LEU A 489 -10.76 24.43 32.62
CA LEU A 489 -11.64 25.03 33.61
C LEU A 489 -11.92 26.50 33.29
N SER A 490 -10.90 27.26 32.88
CA SER A 490 -11.03 28.66 32.44
C SER A 490 -11.95 28.81 31.24
N ILE A 491 -11.86 27.90 30.26
CA ILE A 491 -12.77 27.85 29.11
C ILE A 491 -14.21 27.70 29.59
N PHE A 492 -14.47 26.75 30.51
CA PHE A 492 -15.82 26.59 31.05
C PHE A 492 -16.29 27.82 31.82
N VAL A 493 -15.46 28.39 32.70
CA VAL A 493 -15.80 29.59 33.48
C VAL A 493 -16.16 30.75 32.56
N ARG A 494 -15.30 31.03 31.56
CA ARG A 494 -15.51 32.07 30.56
C ARG A 494 -16.87 31.91 29.87
N PHE A 495 -17.12 30.77 29.22
CA PHE A 495 -18.37 30.60 28.46
C PHE A 495 -19.62 30.37 29.34
N ALA A 496 -19.46 30.01 30.62
CA ALA A 496 -20.56 29.81 31.56
C ALA A 496 -21.01 31.09 32.29
N TYR A 497 -20.09 32.00 32.62
CA TYR A 497 -20.36 33.15 33.48
C TYR A 497 -20.02 34.49 32.84
N PHE A 498 -18.94 34.56 32.07
CA PHE A 498 -18.37 35.83 31.60
C PHE A 498 -18.54 35.94 30.08
N MET A 499 -19.71 36.45 29.67
CA MET A 499 -19.91 36.82 28.28
C MET A 499 -19.35 38.22 28.04
N ASP A 500 -18.42 38.36 27.09
CA ASP A 500 -18.13 39.67 26.51
C ASP A 500 -19.44 40.18 25.89
N ALA A 501 -19.98 41.27 26.46
CA ALA A 501 -21.17 41.93 25.96
C ALA A 501 -20.88 42.52 24.57
N GLY A 502 -21.03 41.69 23.54
CA GLY A 502 -21.23 42.01 22.12
C GLY A 502 -20.44 43.20 21.56
N LYS A 503 -19.26 42.92 21.00
CA LYS A 503 -18.69 43.46 19.73
C LYS A 503 -17.18 43.23 19.73
N GLY A 504 -16.76 42.02 19.36
CA GLY A 504 -15.36 41.65 19.21
C GLY A 504 -15.23 40.27 18.55
N SER A 505 -14.07 39.97 17.97
CA SER A 505 -13.75 38.66 17.36
C SER A 505 -13.74 37.49 18.36
N THR A 506 -13.89 37.77 19.65
CA THR A 506 -13.91 36.81 20.76
C THR A 506 -15.31 36.37 21.19
N ALA A 507 -16.36 36.98 20.62
CA ALA A 507 -17.73 36.62 20.94
C ALA A 507 -18.11 35.25 20.34
N PRO A 508 -18.94 34.44 21.03
CA PRO A 508 -19.46 33.18 20.52
C PRO A 508 -20.49 33.40 19.40
N GLU A 509 -20.36 32.69 18.28
CA GLU A 509 -21.28 32.76 17.15
C GLU A 509 -21.75 31.35 16.75
N PRO A 510 -23.06 31.06 16.80
CA PRO A 510 -24.18 31.90 17.29
C PRO A 510 -24.12 32.10 18.82
N PRO A 511 -24.83 33.07 19.41
CA PRO A 511 -24.81 33.29 20.87
C PRO A 511 -25.12 32.03 21.70
N LEU A 512 -24.57 31.92 22.91
CA LEU A 512 -24.91 30.82 23.81
C LEU A 512 -26.31 31.00 24.40
N SER A 513 -27.09 29.93 24.43
CA SER A 513 -28.35 29.89 25.18
C SER A 513 -28.11 29.72 26.68
N SER A 514 -29.09 30.11 27.50
CA SER A 514 -29.07 29.89 28.96
C SER A 514 -28.87 28.42 29.32
N ALA A 515 -29.51 27.50 28.57
CA ALA A 515 -29.33 26.07 28.73
C ALA A 515 -27.90 25.59 28.46
N THR A 516 -27.22 26.18 27.45
CA THR A 516 -25.81 25.86 27.18
C THR A 516 -24.91 26.39 28.29
N GLN A 517 -25.17 27.60 28.79
CA GLN A 517 -24.42 28.14 29.93
C GLN A 517 -24.59 27.27 31.18
N GLU A 518 -25.81 26.85 31.50
CA GLU A 518 -26.09 25.95 32.62
C GLU A 518 -25.38 24.59 32.47
N LEU A 519 -25.37 24.04 31.25
CA LEU A 519 -24.60 22.83 30.94
C LEU A 519 -23.11 23.03 31.27
N LEU A 520 -22.51 24.16 30.87
CA LEU A 520 -21.09 24.44 31.14
C LEU A 520 -20.83 24.62 32.65
N ARG A 521 -21.73 25.25 33.40
CA ARG A 521 -21.66 25.29 34.88
C ARG A 521 -21.65 23.89 35.49
N ASN A 522 -22.51 23.01 34.99
CA ASN A 522 -22.54 21.60 35.41
C ASN A 522 -21.26 20.85 35.05
N ARG A 523 -20.59 21.22 33.95
CA ARG A 523 -19.27 20.66 33.59
C ARG A 523 -18.17 21.11 34.54
N ILE A 524 -18.17 22.37 34.99
CA ILE A 524 -17.24 22.85 36.04
C ILE A 524 -17.36 21.96 37.28
N ASN A 525 -18.58 21.77 37.80
CA ASN A 525 -18.81 20.91 38.96
C ASN A 525 -18.33 19.47 38.73
N SER A 526 -18.58 18.92 37.54
CA SER A 526 -18.13 17.56 37.17
C SER A 526 -16.60 17.44 37.12
N CYS A 527 -15.92 18.46 36.60
CA CYS A 527 -14.46 18.53 36.56
C CYS A 527 -13.89 18.63 37.97
N LEU A 528 -14.39 19.54 38.81
CA LEU A 528 -13.94 19.72 40.19
C LEU A 528 -14.10 18.44 41.01
N ASN A 529 -15.25 17.76 40.91
CA ASN A 529 -15.47 16.48 41.59
C ASN A 529 -14.44 15.40 41.18
N SER A 530 -13.98 15.43 39.93
CA SER A 530 -12.96 14.48 39.45
C SER A 530 -11.56 14.87 39.92
N LEU A 531 -11.27 16.17 40.03
CA LEU A 531 -9.95 16.68 40.40
C LEU A 531 -9.71 16.66 41.91
N ILE A 532 -10.73 16.89 42.73
CA ILE A 532 -10.63 16.91 44.20
C ILE A 532 -10.25 15.53 44.77
N SER A 533 -10.55 14.44 44.06
CA SER A 533 -10.09 13.10 44.47
C SER A 533 -8.58 12.91 44.34
N ASN A 534 -7.87 13.77 43.60
CA ASN A 534 -6.42 13.74 43.50
C ASN A 534 -5.82 14.85 44.37
N GLN A 535 -5.00 14.46 45.36
CA GLN A 535 -4.43 15.38 46.34
C GLN A 535 -3.62 16.52 45.72
N LYS A 536 -2.96 16.28 44.58
CA LYS A 536 -2.12 17.28 43.89
C LYS A 536 -2.95 18.40 43.26
N PHE A 537 -4.14 18.09 42.76
CA PHE A 537 -5.05 19.06 42.13
C PHE A 537 -6.08 19.66 43.09
N ALA A 538 -6.34 19.01 44.24
CA ALA A 538 -7.44 19.32 45.13
C ALA A 538 -7.44 20.75 45.71
N ALA A 539 -6.28 21.40 45.79
CA ALA A 539 -6.17 22.77 46.30
C ALA A 539 -5.99 23.81 45.19
N THR A 540 -5.15 23.55 44.19
CA THR A 540 -4.70 24.53 43.20
C THR A 540 -5.79 24.85 42.16
N LEU A 541 -6.34 23.84 41.50
CA LEU A 541 -7.30 24.02 40.41
C LEU A 541 -8.67 24.56 40.89
N PRO A 542 -9.26 24.08 42.01
CA PRO A 542 -10.47 24.69 42.55
C PRO A 542 -10.27 26.14 42.98
N TYR A 543 -9.12 26.47 43.58
CA TYR A 543 -8.79 27.85 43.95
C TYR A 543 -8.71 28.76 42.71
N ALA A 544 -8.06 28.30 41.62
CA ALA A 544 -7.99 29.05 40.37
C ALA A 544 -9.38 29.36 39.79
N VAL A 545 -10.30 28.37 39.79
CA VAL A 545 -11.69 28.56 39.34
C VAL A 545 -12.43 29.59 40.18
N VAL A 546 -12.37 29.47 41.52
CA VAL A 546 -13.05 30.42 42.42
C VAL A 546 -12.51 31.83 42.23
N LYS A 547 -11.19 31.97 42.08
CA LYS A 547 -10.54 33.24 41.82
C LYS A 547 -11.05 33.87 40.51
N GLN A 548 -11.13 33.11 39.43
CA GLN A 548 -11.65 33.58 38.13
C GLN A 548 -13.14 33.93 38.13
N ILE A 549 -13.94 33.34 39.02
CA ILE A 549 -15.37 33.68 39.14
C ILE A 549 -15.58 34.94 40.00
N ARG A 550 -14.69 35.17 40.98
CA ARG A 550 -14.79 36.28 41.93
C ARG A 550 -14.21 37.57 41.37
N ASP A 551 -13.03 37.48 40.77
CA ASP A 551 -12.27 38.59 40.18
C ASP A 551 -12.77 38.87 38.75
#